data_AF-A0A0D6EJS1-F1
#
_entry.id   AF-A0A0D6EJS1-F1
#
_cell.length_a   1.000
_cell.length_b   1.000
_cell.length_c   1.000
_cell.angle_alpha   90.00
_cell.angle_beta   90.00
_cell.angle_gamma   90.00
#
_symmetry.space_group_name_H-M   'P 1'
#
loop_
_entity.id
_entity.type
_entity.pdbx_description
1 polymer ?
#
loop_
_entity_poly.entity_id
_entity_poly.type
_entity_poly.pdbx_seq_one_letter_code
_entity_poly.pdbx_strand_id
1 'polypeptide(L)'
;MSAGIAYVGPSAQTAYVLCADCGTPIEPNGANLCVNCLRNSYVPVRARLCFPHADELDSPLLNRVDITEGIPKQTSVNWCRGCNRYLSPPSMWTMCELESRELLAICLRKLKGLSKVRLIDAGFIWTEPHSKRLRVKLTIQKEVFSSTILQQIFEVEYVIQGAQCPECTRLAAKNTWRALVQVRQKVDHKRTFLYLEQLILKHNADRDTISVAEVKDGLNFFFASKQHALKMVDFLTAIAPVRAKNSEQLISMDQQNATTNTKQTYAVEIVPICKDDVVCLPTKVARSLSNIAQLTVCHRVGNQIYLIDPLTLNLADISANVYWRAPFPPLADITQAIEFIVLDIEPTSHPPKTAKGGRFLLADAQVSPVGGSMSSDVIFHTRTHLGAVLKPGDTVLGFYLSNSNFNNDAFDQMDPSRVPEVVLVRKTYPNRRKKSKARTWKLRSIVKHAGGESLENAETIGFGRERMDAKQKSRGAAGDQNKAEADYERFLRDIEEDEELRSTLQLFKDPNAQQKQENAMVEDTDGEGDDDEDDFPEIDVDDLLEDMENLGLDQDGDAVIEGGEGEQA
;
A
#
# COMPACT_ATOMS: atom_id res chain seq x y z
N MET A 1 -53.49 -35.81 -56.75
CA MET A 1 -52.65 -36.38 -55.69
C MET A 1 -52.93 -35.60 -54.41
N SER A 2 -53.53 -36.30 -53.45
CA SER A 2 -53.62 -36.00 -52.01
C SER A 2 -54.04 -34.59 -51.56
N ALA A 3 -55.35 -34.33 -51.51
CA ALA A 3 -55.91 -33.30 -50.63
C ALA A 3 -55.99 -33.86 -49.21
N GLY A 4 -55.13 -33.38 -48.31
CA GLY A 4 -55.18 -33.70 -46.88
C GLY A 4 -56.33 -32.97 -46.21
N ILE A 5 -57.31 -33.71 -45.71
CA ILE A 5 -58.38 -33.19 -44.84
C ILE A 5 -57.77 -32.96 -43.46
N ALA A 6 -57.67 -31.70 -43.03
CA ALA A 6 -57.27 -31.34 -41.68
C ALA A 6 -58.41 -31.66 -40.69
N TYR A 7 -58.14 -32.52 -39.72
CA TYR A 7 -59.06 -32.82 -38.62
C TYR A 7 -59.09 -31.62 -37.65
N VAL A 8 -60.23 -30.93 -37.58
CA VAL A 8 -60.53 -29.95 -36.53
C VAL A 8 -61.13 -30.72 -35.36
N GLY A 9 -60.34 -30.94 -34.31
CA GLY A 9 -60.86 -31.51 -33.06
C GLY A 9 -61.88 -30.56 -32.38
N PRO A 10 -62.81 -31.09 -31.58
CA PRO A 10 -63.80 -30.26 -30.89
C PRO A 10 -63.09 -29.29 -29.92
N SER A 11 -63.49 -28.02 -29.96
CA SER A 11 -63.10 -27.04 -28.94
C SER A 11 -63.50 -27.56 -27.57
N ALA A 12 -62.53 -27.68 -26.65
CA ALA A 12 -62.78 -28.12 -25.29
C ALA A 12 -63.94 -27.31 -24.68
N GLN A 13 -65.04 -27.97 -24.32
CA GLN A 13 -66.13 -27.35 -23.58
C GLN A 13 -65.61 -27.06 -22.17
N THR A 14 -65.25 -25.80 -21.89
CA THR A 14 -64.96 -25.33 -20.54
C THR A 14 -66.26 -25.39 -19.72
N ALA A 15 -66.37 -26.37 -18.83
CA ALA A 15 -67.47 -26.42 -17.88
C ALA A 15 -67.32 -25.26 -16.89
N TYR A 16 -68.35 -24.43 -16.73
CA TYR A 16 -68.37 -23.34 -15.75
C TYR A 16 -69.19 -23.75 -14.52
N VAL A 17 -68.66 -23.49 -13.33
CA VAL A 17 -69.31 -23.70 -12.03
C VAL A 17 -69.66 -22.33 -11.44
N LEU A 18 -70.73 -22.23 -10.64
CA LEU A 18 -71.06 -20.97 -9.95
C LEU A 18 -70.18 -20.81 -8.71
N CYS A 19 -69.65 -19.60 -8.50
CA CYS A 19 -68.96 -19.25 -7.26
C CYS A 19 -69.89 -19.45 -6.06
N ALA A 20 -69.40 -20.13 -5.02
CA ALA A 20 -70.18 -20.46 -3.82
C ALA A 20 -70.75 -19.24 -3.08
N ASP A 21 -70.08 -18.07 -3.14
CA ASP A 21 -70.48 -16.88 -2.40
C ASP A 21 -71.30 -15.86 -3.22
N CYS A 22 -70.88 -15.58 -4.46
CA CYS A 22 -71.48 -14.52 -5.28
C CYS A 22 -72.24 -15.02 -6.51
N GLY A 23 -72.21 -16.32 -6.79
CA GLY A 23 -72.93 -16.93 -7.91
C GLY A 23 -72.43 -16.52 -9.30
N THR A 24 -71.25 -15.90 -9.42
CA THR A 24 -70.64 -15.62 -10.74
C THR A 24 -70.13 -16.91 -11.39
N PRO A 25 -70.31 -17.12 -12.71
CA PRO A 25 -69.75 -18.27 -13.41
C PRO A 25 -68.22 -18.21 -13.42
N ILE A 26 -67.58 -19.29 -12.97
CA ILE A 26 -66.12 -19.46 -12.89
C ILE A 26 -65.69 -20.78 -13.52
N GLU A 27 -64.45 -20.85 -13.97
CA GLU A 27 -63.83 -22.15 -14.28
C GLU A 27 -63.63 -22.93 -12.96
N PRO A 28 -63.85 -24.26 -12.96
CA PRO A 28 -63.76 -25.09 -11.76
C PRO A 28 -62.36 -25.00 -11.17
N ASN A 29 -62.28 -24.49 -9.94
CA ASN A 29 -61.04 -24.38 -9.16
C ASN A 29 -61.21 -25.12 -7.82
N GLY A 30 -60.10 -25.51 -7.18
CA GLY A 30 -60.11 -26.26 -5.92
C GLY A 30 -60.76 -25.54 -4.73
N ALA A 31 -61.12 -24.26 -4.88
CA ALA A 31 -61.77 -23.44 -3.87
C ALA A 31 -63.26 -23.18 -4.15
N ASN A 32 -63.78 -23.52 -5.33
CA ASN A 32 -65.13 -23.20 -5.81
C ASN A 32 -65.55 -21.70 -5.63
N LEU A 33 -64.58 -20.80 -5.65
CA LEU A 33 -64.76 -19.36 -5.39
C LEU A 33 -64.15 -18.52 -6.52
N CYS A 34 -64.76 -17.40 -6.87
CA CYS A 34 -64.21 -16.47 -7.85
C CYS A 34 -63.04 -15.67 -7.28
N VAL A 35 -62.17 -15.14 -8.14
CA VAL A 35 -60.98 -14.38 -7.74
C VAL A 35 -61.33 -13.18 -6.84
N ASN A 36 -62.48 -12.54 -7.08
CA ASN A 36 -62.95 -11.43 -6.26
C ASN A 36 -63.41 -11.88 -4.87
N CYS A 37 -64.13 -12.99 -4.74
CA CYS A 37 -64.51 -13.55 -3.43
C CYS A 37 -63.31 -14.13 -2.66
N LEU A 38 -62.33 -14.69 -3.38
CA LEU A 38 -61.06 -15.15 -2.78
C LEU A 38 -60.22 -13.98 -2.23
N ARG A 39 -60.24 -12.82 -2.88
CA ARG A 39 -59.48 -11.62 -2.46
C ARG A 39 -60.23 -10.71 -1.49
N ASN A 40 -61.54 -10.62 -1.63
CA ASN A 40 -62.39 -9.65 -0.96
C ASN A 40 -63.67 -10.35 -0.49
N SER A 41 -63.70 -10.78 0.77
CA SER A 41 -64.93 -11.20 1.42
C SER A 41 -65.77 -9.96 1.77
N TYR A 42 -66.36 -9.31 0.75
CA TYR A 42 -67.39 -8.30 0.97
C TYR A 42 -68.73 -9.03 1.14
N VAL A 43 -69.36 -8.84 2.30
CA VAL A 43 -70.70 -9.34 2.58
C VAL A 43 -71.65 -8.86 1.47
N PRO A 44 -72.34 -9.75 0.72
CA PRO A 44 -73.34 -9.31 -0.22
C PRO A 44 -74.50 -8.65 0.55
N VAL A 45 -74.84 -7.42 0.15
CA VAL A 45 -75.87 -6.54 0.72
C VAL A 45 -77.29 -7.18 0.77
N ARG A 46 -77.47 -8.37 0.20
CA ARG A 46 -78.76 -9.11 0.20
C ARG A 46 -79.15 -9.76 1.53
N ALA A 47 -78.26 -9.84 2.52
CA ALA A 47 -78.59 -10.41 3.83
C ALA A 47 -79.18 -9.39 4.84
N ARG A 48 -79.29 -8.10 4.49
CA ARG A 48 -79.78 -7.05 5.42
C ARG A 48 -81.31 -6.97 5.59
N LEU A 49 -82.09 -7.78 4.89
CA LEU A 49 -83.56 -7.70 4.91
C LEU A 49 -84.27 -8.72 5.82
N CYS A 50 -83.55 -9.65 6.48
CA CYS A 50 -84.19 -10.71 7.26
C CYS A 50 -83.88 -10.74 8.77
N PHE A 51 -82.98 -9.91 9.30
CA PHE A 51 -82.66 -9.90 10.73
C PHE A 51 -82.42 -8.46 11.25
N PRO A 52 -83.35 -7.86 12.02
CA PRO A 52 -83.21 -6.49 12.51
C PRO A 52 -82.34 -6.33 13.78
N HIS A 53 -81.72 -7.39 14.28
CA HIS A 53 -80.89 -7.34 15.51
C HIS A 53 -79.63 -8.21 15.37
N ALA A 54 -78.64 -7.71 14.64
CA ALA A 54 -77.36 -8.41 14.43
C ALA A 54 -76.15 -7.52 14.75
N ASP A 55 -76.23 -6.69 15.81
CA ASP A 55 -75.15 -5.79 16.21
C ASP A 55 -74.25 -6.35 17.34
N GLU A 56 -74.44 -7.59 17.82
CA GLU A 56 -73.70 -8.12 18.98
C GLU A 56 -73.14 -9.56 18.86
N LEU A 57 -72.77 -10.03 17.66
CA LEU A 57 -71.85 -11.17 17.54
C LEU A 57 -70.68 -10.84 16.62
N ASP A 58 -69.61 -10.32 17.23
CA ASP A 58 -68.25 -10.41 16.68
C ASP A 58 -67.87 -11.89 16.55
N SER A 59 -68.07 -12.45 15.36
CA SER A 59 -67.54 -13.74 14.97
C SER A 59 -67.25 -13.74 13.46
N PRO A 60 -66.07 -13.26 13.01
CA PRO A 60 -65.68 -13.36 11.62
C PRO A 60 -64.96 -14.70 11.42
N LEU A 61 -65.70 -15.79 11.28
CA LEU A 61 -65.18 -17.03 10.70
C LEU A 61 -65.76 -17.21 9.31
N LEU A 62 -65.24 -16.43 8.36
CA LEU A 62 -65.31 -16.77 6.94
C LEU A 62 -63.92 -16.56 6.35
N ASN A 63 -63.36 -17.64 5.80
CA ASN A 63 -61.98 -17.82 5.34
C ASN A 63 -61.44 -16.70 4.44
N ARG A 64 -60.99 -15.59 5.03
CA ARG A 64 -60.16 -14.60 4.32
C ARG A 64 -58.77 -15.19 4.20
N VAL A 65 -58.36 -15.57 2.99
CA VAL A 65 -56.97 -15.99 2.79
C VAL A 65 -56.12 -14.76 2.56
N ASP A 66 -55.41 -14.32 3.60
CA ASP A 66 -54.35 -13.34 3.47
C ASP A 66 -52.98 -14.04 3.34
N ILE A 67 -52.34 -13.88 2.18
CA ILE A 67 -51.04 -14.48 1.90
C ILE A 67 -49.94 -13.82 2.75
N THR A 68 -50.18 -12.58 3.20
CA THR A 68 -49.20 -11.79 3.96
C THR A 68 -49.14 -12.15 5.44
N GLU A 69 -49.97 -13.10 5.90
CA GLU A 69 -49.95 -13.59 7.28
C GLU A 69 -48.58 -14.16 7.65
N GLY A 70 -47.95 -13.52 8.65
CA GLY A 70 -46.61 -13.88 9.13
C GLY A 70 -45.46 -13.03 8.57
N ILE A 71 -45.73 -12.07 7.67
CA ILE A 71 -44.74 -11.07 7.23
C ILE A 71 -44.99 -9.75 7.98
N PRO A 72 -44.00 -9.20 8.71
CA PRO A 72 -44.16 -7.91 9.36
C PRO A 72 -44.24 -6.78 8.33
N LYS A 73 -45.29 -5.96 8.41
CA LYS A 73 -45.47 -4.76 7.55
C LYS A 73 -44.56 -3.60 7.94
N GLN A 74 -43.99 -3.65 9.15
CA GLN A 74 -43.03 -2.66 9.64
C GLN A 74 -41.79 -3.36 10.20
N THR A 75 -40.61 -2.93 9.77
CA THR A 75 -39.32 -3.39 10.33
C THR A 75 -38.36 -2.22 10.48
N SER A 76 -37.28 -2.36 11.25
CA SER A 76 -36.23 -1.34 11.32
C SER A 76 -35.03 -1.72 10.47
N VAL A 77 -34.20 -0.76 10.04
CA VAL A 77 -32.87 -0.99 9.43
C VAL A 77 -31.86 -0.14 10.19
N ASN A 78 -30.69 -0.69 10.51
CA ASN A 78 -29.67 0.05 11.25
C ASN A 78 -28.74 0.77 10.26
N TRP A 79 -28.51 2.05 10.52
CA TRP A 79 -27.69 2.93 9.69
C TRP A 79 -26.69 3.69 10.55
N CYS A 80 -25.44 3.77 10.08
CA CYS A 80 -24.37 4.46 10.79
C CYS A 80 -24.19 5.89 10.29
N ARG A 81 -24.36 6.85 11.20
CA ARG A 81 -24.21 8.29 10.93
C ARG A 81 -22.81 8.70 10.48
N GLY A 82 -21.77 8.00 10.94
CA GLY A 82 -20.38 8.41 10.68
C GLY A 82 -19.80 7.92 9.36
N CYS A 83 -20.30 6.81 8.82
CA CYS A 83 -19.75 6.19 7.60
C CYS A 83 -20.82 5.88 6.54
N ASN A 84 -22.07 6.31 6.76
CA ASN A 84 -23.21 6.05 5.88
C ASN A 84 -23.45 4.57 5.53
N ARG A 85 -22.93 3.63 6.33
CA ARG A 85 -23.11 2.19 6.11
C ARG A 85 -24.39 1.67 6.73
N TYR A 86 -25.02 0.70 6.06
CA TYR A 86 -26.18 -0.05 6.53
C TYR A 86 -25.76 -1.41 7.08
N LEU A 87 -26.43 -1.86 8.14
CA LEU A 87 -26.22 -3.19 8.71
C LEU A 87 -26.97 -4.25 7.89
N SER A 88 -26.21 -5.09 7.22
CA SER A 88 -26.67 -6.34 6.62
C SER A 88 -26.65 -7.45 7.69
N PRO A 89 -27.81 -8.06 8.03
CA PRO A 89 -27.84 -9.20 8.93
C PRO A 89 -26.95 -10.34 8.38
N PRO A 90 -26.08 -10.97 9.18
CA PRO A 90 -26.06 -10.97 10.66
C PRO A 90 -25.24 -9.87 11.35
N SER A 91 -24.13 -9.39 10.77
CA SER A 91 -23.25 -8.39 11.42
C SER A 91 -22.39 -7.55 10.46
N MET A 92 -22.64 -7.63 9.15
CA MET A 92 -21.83 -6.96 8.14
C MET A 92 -22.34 -5.55 7.87
N TRP A 93 -21.43 -4.57 7.78
CA TRP A 93 -21.78 -3.19 7.44
C TRP A 93 -21.34 -2.90 6.01
N THR A 94 -22.28 -2.54 5.14
CA THR A 94 -22.01 -2.25 3.72
C THR A 94 -22.38 -0.81 3.42
N MET A 95 -21.58 -0.15 2.60
CA MET A 95 -21.91 1.18 2.08
C MET A 95 -22.98 1.00 1.01
N CYS A 96 -24.13 1.65 1.16
CA CYS A 96 -25.20 1.57 0.19
C CYS A 96 -25.82 2.97 0.02
N GLU A 97 -26.07 3.35 -1.22
CA GLU A 97 -26.81 4.58 -1.54
C GLU A 97 -28.30 4.38 -1.31
N LEU A 98 -29.03 5.49 -1.13
CA LEU A 98 -30.49 5.47 -1.05
C LEU A 98 -31.05 4.94 -2.38
N GLU A 99 -32.11 4.14 -2.29
CA GLU A 99 -32.77 3.51 -3.46
C GLU A 99 -31.86 2.59 -4.31
N SER A 100 -30.69 2.19 -3.80
CA SER A 100 -29.78 1.24 -4.46
C SER A 100 -30.27 -0.21 -4.40
N ARG A 101 -29.82 -1.02 -5.37
CA ARG A 101 -30.06 -2.48 -5.40
C ARG A 101 -29.54 -3.18 -4.14
N GLU A 102 -28.43 -2.71 -3.58
CA GLU A 102 -27.81 -3.29 -2.39
C GLU A 102 -28.65 -3.06 -1.13
N LEU A 103 -29.20 -1.85 -0.99
CA LEU A 103 -30.13 -1.52 0.10
C LEU A 103 -31.39 -2.39 0.02
N LEU A 104 -31.92 -2.60 -1.20
CA LEU A 104 -33.06 -3.49 -1.43
C LEU A 104 -32.74 -4.92 -0.98
N ALA A 105 -31.55 -5.44 -1.29
CA ALA A 105 -31.11 -6.76 -0.84
C ALA A 105 -31.04 -6.87 0.69
N ILE A 106 -30.60 -5.82 1.39
CA ILE A 106 -30.59 -5.76 2.86
C ILE A 106 -32.03 -5.79 3.41
N CYS A 107 -32.92 -4.99 2.83
CA CYS A 107 -34.34 -4.93 3.19
C CYS A 107 -35.01 -6.31 3.04
N LEU A 108 -34.80 -7.00 1.92
CA LEU A 108 -35.35 -8.34 1.67
C LEU A 108 -34.80 -9.39 2.63
N ARG A 109 -33.48 -9.38 2.89
CA ARG A 109 -32.83 -10.33 3.81
C ARG A 109 -33.30 -10.17 5.25
N LYS A 110 -33.69 -8.94 5.63
CA LYS A 110 -34.17 -8.62 6.98
C LYS A 110 -35.63 -9.06 7.22
N LEU A 111 -36.43 -9.20 6.16
CA LEU A 111 -37.81 -9.67 6.29
C LEU A 111 -37.86 -11.16 6.61
N LYS A 112 -38.42 -11.48 7.78
CA LYS A 112 -38.73 -12.86 8.16
C LYS A 112 -39.99 -13.32 7.42
N GLY A 113 -40.03 -14.58 7.01
CA GLY A 113 -41.19 -15.20 6.36
C GLY A 113 -41.19 -15.16 4.84
N LEU A 114 -40.28 -14.42 4.21
CA LEU A 114 -40.16 -14.35 2.74
C LEU A 114 -39.73 -15.68 2.10
N SER A 115 -39.08 -16.58 2.85
CA SER A 115 -38.70 -17.92 2.33
C SER A 115 -39.89 -18.85 2.07
N LYS A 116 -41.05 -18.58 2.68
CA LYS A 116 -42.27 -19.39 2.52
C LYS A 116 -43.10 -19.00 1.29
N VAL A 117 -42.76 -17.89 0.65
CA VAL A 117 -43.55 -17.27 -0.42
C VAL A 117 -42.63 -16.92 -1.57
N ARG A 118 -43.10 -17.07 -2.81
CA ARG A 118 -42.30 -16.71 -3.98
C ARG A 118 -42.39 -15.21 -4.22
N LEU A 119 -41.26 -14.51 -4.18
CA LEU A 119 -41.18 -13.10 -4.56
C LEU A 119 -41.15 -12.99 -6.09
N ILE A 120 -42.00 -12.13 -6.67
CA ILE A 120 -42.00 -11.83 -8.12
C ILE A 120 -41.23 -10.55 -8.39
N ASP A 121 -41.61 -9.47 -7.70
CA ASP A 121 -41.06 -8.13 -7.90
C ASP A 121 -40.94 -7.38 -6.57
N ALA A 122 -39.93 -6.53 -6.47
CA ALA A 122 -39.66 -5.66 -5.35
C ALA A 122 -39.15 -4.32 -5.86
N GLY A 123 -39.71 -3.23 -5.36
CA GLY A 123 -39.27 -1.89 -5.73
C GLY A 123 -39.43 -0.90 -4.59
N PHE A 124 -38.64 0.16 -4.62
CA PHE A 124 -38.83 1.28 -3.70
C PHE A 124 -40.03 2.12 -4.13
N ILE A 125 -40.74 2.63 -3.13
CA ILE A 125 -41.67 3.74 -3.29
C ILE A 125 -40.93 4.95 -2.75
N TRP A 126 -40.84 6.01 -3.56
CA TRP A 126 -40.16 7.23 -3.16
C TRP A 126 -40.76 7.75 -1.85
N THR A 127 -39.86 8.05 -0.91
CA THR A 127 -40.17 8.64 0.39
C THR A 127 -39.23 9.79 0.62
N GLU A 128 -39.68 10.81 1.32
CA GLU A 128 -38.85 11.99 1.59
C GLU A 128 -37.55 11.60 2.35
N PRO A 129 -36.36 12.05 1.92
CA PRO A 129 -35.07 11.66 2.51
C PRO A 129 -34.95 11.91 4.02
N HIS A 130 -35.58 12.97 4.53
CA HIS A 130 -35.53 13.34 5.96
C HIS A 130 -36.46 12.50 6.84
N SER A 131 -37.41 11.76 6.24
CA SER A 131 -38.42 11.00 6.97
C SER A 131 -37.84 9.81 7.74
N LYS A 132 -36.60 9.39 7.44
CA LYS A 132 -35.94 8.19 7.99
C LYS A 132 -36.80 6.93 7.84
N ARG A 133 -37.60 6.88 6.79
CA ARG A 133 -38.48 5.76 6.45
C ARG A 133 -38.21 5.39 5.00
N LEU A 134 -38.14 4.11 4.71
CA LEU A 134 -38.09 3.56 3.37
C LEU A 134 -39.34 2.73 3.16
N ARG A 135 -40.03 2.92 2.04
CA ARG A 135 -41.17 2.09 1.68
C ARG A 135 -40.79 1.20 0.51
N VAL A 136 -41.05 -0.10 0.66
CA VAL A 136 -40.79 -1.10 -0.39
C VAL A 136 -42.11 -1.74 -0.76
N LYS A 137 -42.47 -1.67 -2.04
CA LYS A 137 -43.56 -2.47 -2.61
C LYS A 137 -43.02 -3.87 -2.91
N LEU A 138 -43.73 -4.90 -2.44
CA LEU A 138 -43.42 -6.29 -2.70
C LEU A 138 -44.61 -6.94 -3.39
N THR A 139 -44.33 -7.70 -4.44
CA THR A 139 -45.32 -8.56 -5.08
C THR A 139 -44.96 -10.02 -4.78
N ILE A 140 -45.86 -10.69 -4.07
CA ILE A 140 -45.66 -12.05 -3.58
C ILE A 140 -46.66 -13.01 -4.19
N GLN A 141 -46.25 -14.26 -4.34
CA GLN A 141 -47.00 -15.35 -4.93
C GLN A 141 -46.96 -16.57 -4.00
N LYS A 142 -48.13 -17.05 -3.57
CA LYS A 142 -48.28 -18.25 -2.75
C LYS A 142 -49.40 -19.13 -3.28
N GLU A 143 -49.25 -20.43 -3.09
CA GLU A 143 -50.32 -21.40 -3.33
C GLU A 143 -51.19 -21.48 -2.08
N VAL A 144 -52.50 -21.25 -2.27
CA VAL A 144 -53.47 -21.11 -1.18
C VAL A 144 -54.38 -22.34 -1.08
N PHE A 145 -54.56 -23.06 -2.18
CA PHE A 145 -55.25 -24.35 -2.29
C PHE A 145 -54.55 -25.18 -3.37
N SER A 146 -54.80 -26.49 -3.42
CA SER A 146 -54.25 -27.41 -4.43
C SER A 146 -54.37 -26.80 -5.84
N SER A 147 -53.24 -26.36 -6.42
CA SER A 147 -53.11 -25.69 -7.74
C SER A 147 -53.65 -24.25 -7.91
N THR A 148 -54.17 -23.58 -6.86
CA THR A 148 -54.60 -22.17 -6.97
C THR A 148 -53.52 -21.20 -6.48
N ILE A 149 -52.90 -20.50 -7.43
CA ILE A 149 -51.86 -19.49 -7.20
C ILE A 149 -52.51 -18.11 -7.00
N LEU A 150 -52.20 -17.45 -5.89
CA LEU A 150 -52.66 -16.09 -5.64
C LEU A 150 -51.44 -15.13 -5.57
N GLN A 151 -51.53 -14.03 -6.32
CA GLN A 151 -50.57 -12.93 -6.28
C GLN A 151 -51.17 -11.76 -5.50
N GLN A 152 -50.40 -11.22 -4.55
CA GLN A 152 -50.79 -10.10 -3.70
C GLN A 152 -49.66 -9.07 -3.65
N ILE A 153 -50.03 -7.79 -3.70
CA ILE A 153 -49.11 -6.66 -3.57
C ILE A 153 -49.32 -6.07 -2.18
N PHE A 154 -48.22 -5.82 -1.46
CA PHE A 154 -48.26 -5.11 -0.19
C PHE A 154 -47.02 -4.23 -0.04
N GLU A 155 -47.15 -3.20 0.79
CA GLU A 155 -46.06 -2.31 1.13
C GLU A 155 -45.47 -2.67 2.51
N VAL A 156 -44.15 -2.58 2.61
CA VAL A 156 -43.41 -2.72 3.85
C VAL A 156 -42.73 -1.40 4.16
N GLU A 157 -42.93 -0.92 5.39
CA GLU A 157 -42.26 0.25 5.91
C GLU A 157 -41.01 -0.16 6.72
N TYR A 158 -39.86 0.38 6.32
CA TYR A 158 -38.60 0.24 7.02
C TYR A 158 -38.23 1.53 7.74
N VAL A 159 -38.12 1.49 9.06
CA VAL A 159 -37.68 2.63 9.89
C VAL A 159 -36.16 2.61 10.01
N ILE A 160 -35.49 3.67 9.57
CA ILE A 160 -34.03 3.81 9.69
C ILE A 160 -33.69 4.20 11.13
N GLN A 161 -33.03 3.29 11.84
CA GLN A 161 -32.51 3.49 13.19
C GLN A 161 -31.02 3.82 13.13
N GLY A 162 -30.63 4.93 13.78
CA GLY A 162 -29.23 5.29 13.91
C GLY A 162 -28.50 4.36 14.88
N ALA A 163 -27.46 3.67 14.42
CA ALA A 163 -26.58 2.84 15.24
C ALA A 163 -25.14 3.04 14.81
N GLN A 164 -24.17 3.00 15.73
CA GLN A 164 -22.76 3.14 15.35
C GLN A 164 -22.21 1.79 14.86
N CYS A 165 -21.47 1.82 13.75
CA CYS A 165 -20.72 0.66 13.30
C CYS A 165 -19.48 0.45 14.19
N PRO A 166 -18.96 -0.78 14.31
CA PRO A 166 -17.83 -1.07 15.19
C PRO A 166 -16.55 -0.33 14.80
N GLU A 167 -16.40 0.11 13.54
CA GLU A 167 -15.28 0.94 13.09
C GLU A 167 -15.41 2.38 13.60
N CYS A 168 -16.57 3.02 13.43
CA CYS A 168 -16.82 4.37 13.93
C CYS A 168 -16.76 4.44 15.47
N THR A 169 -17.29 3.43 16.17
CA THR A 169 -17.15 3.35 17.64
C THR A 169 -15.69 3.28 18.06
N ARG A 170 -14.84 2.57 17.28
CA ARG A 170 -13.42 2.45 17.56
C ARG A 170 -12.66 3.76 17.35
N LEU A 171 -13.00 4.50 16.28
CA LEU A 171 -12.47 5.84 16.02
C LEU A 171 -12.85 6.81 17.16
N ALA A 172 -14.11 6.81 17.60
CA ALA A 172 -14.56 7.60 18.74
C ALA A 172 -13.82 7.23 20.06
N ALA A 173 -13.45 5.97 20.22
CA ALA A 173 -12.67 5.47 21.37
C ALA A 173 -11.16 5.73 21.26
N LYS A 174 -10.68 6.50 20.27
CA LYS A 174 -9.25 6.78 19.99
C LYS A 174 -8.39 5.51 19.79
N ASN A 175 -9.01 4.38 19.43
CA ASN A 175 -8.32 3.13 19.16
C ASN A 175 -8.08 2.96 17.66
N THR A 176 -7.32 3.87 17.07
CA THR A 176 -7.20 4.00 15.60
C THR A 176 -6.55 2.79 14.93
N TRP A 177 -5.60 2.12 15.58
CA TRP A 177 -4.86 0.97 15.03
C TRP A 177 -4.91 -0.27 15.93
N ARG A 178 -4.70 -1.46 15.34
CA ARG A 178 -4.59 -2.74 16.05
C ARG A 178 -3.21 -3.36 15.94
N ALA A 179 -2.53 -3.14 14.83
CA ALA A 179 -1.17 -3.62 14.62
C ALA A 179 -0.25 -2.44 14.27
N LEU A 180 0.97 -2.50 14.78
CA LEU A 180 2.01 -1.50 14.57
C LEU A 180 3.28 -2.21 14.11
N VAL A 181 3.89 -1.77 13.02
CA VAL A 181 5.21 -2.21 12.58
C VAL A 181 6.21 -1.09 12.82
N GLN A 182 7.17 -1.32 13.70
CA GLN A 182 8.23 -0.39 14.04
C GLN A 182 9.50 -0.84 13.33
N VAL A 183 9.92 -0.11 12.30
CA VAL A 183 11.17 -0.36 11.60
C VAL A 183 12.25 0.53 12.23
N ARG A 184 13.35 -0.07 12.67
CA ARG A 184 14.48 0.64 13.28
C ARG A 184 15.80 0.19 12.69
N GLN A 185 16.73 1.12 12.56
CA GLN A 185 18.11 0.85 12.17
C GLN A 185 19.03 1.75 12.99
N LYS A 186 20.02 1.15 13.65
CA LYS A 186 20.96 1.86 14.51
C LYS A 186 22.16 2.35 13.70
N VAL A 187 21.93 3.32 12.84
CA VAL A 187 22.96 3.96 12.01
C VAL A 187 22.69 5.47 12.00
N ASP A 188 23.76 6.26 11.97
CA ASP A 188 23.68 7.72 12.08
C ASP A 188 23.16 8.41 10.81
N HIS A 189 23.18 7.74 9.66
CA HIS A 189 22.76 8.27 8.36
C HIS A 189 21.47 7.60 7.86
N LYS A 190 20.65 8.31 7.08
CA LYS A 190 19.33 7.82 6.64
C LYS A 190 19.29 7.14 5.25
N ARG A 191 20.44 6.92 4.60
CA ARG A 191 20.58 6.36 3.23
C ARG A 191 19.70 5.11 2.97
N THR A 192 19.73 4.15 3.87
CA THR A 192 18.97 2.89 3.79
C THR A 192 17.46 3.08 3.92
N PHE A 193 17.01 4.03 4.75
CA PHE A 193 15.58 4.37 4.88
C PHE A 193 15.05 5.06 3.63
N LEU A 194 15.84 5.97 3.02
CA LEU A 194 15.48 6.60 1.76
C LEU A 194 15.33 5.57 0.64
N TYR A 195 16.25 4.61 0.58
CA TYR A 195 16.17 3.49 -0.36
C TYR A 195 14.96 2.59 -0.10
N LEU A 196 14.67 2.28 1.17
CA LEU A 196 13.54 1.44 1.57
C LEU A 196 12.19 2.10 1.26
N GLU A 197 12.07 3.42 1.43
CA GLU A 197 10.87 4.19 1.05
C GLU A 197 10.57 4.06 -0.44
N GLN A 198 11.58 4.22 -1.31
CA GLN A 198 11.38 4.07 -2.75
C GLN A 198 10.97 2.64 -3.14
N LEU A 199 11.52 1.63 -2.47
CA LEU A 199 11.14 0.23 -2.68
C LEU A 199 9.70 -0.05 -2.24
N ILE A 200 9.25 0.55 -1.12
CA ILE A 200 7.85 0.44 -0.68
C ILE A 200 6.92 1.02 -1.74
N LEU A 201 7.25 2.20 -2.29
CA LEU A 201 6.47 2.85 -3.33
C LEU A 201 6.44 2.04 -4.63
N LYS A 202 7.60 1.51 -5.06
CA LYS A 202 7.72 0.68 -6.27
C LYS A 202 6.82 -0.56 -6.20
N HIS A 203 6.71 -1.18 -5.02
CA HIS A 203 5.88 -2.36 -4.80
C HIS A 203 4.46 -2.05 -4.29
N ASN A 204 4.13 -0.77 -4.06
CA ASN A 204 2.84 -0.30 -3.53
C ASN A 204 2.42 -1.06 -2.25
N ALA A 205 3.39 -1.25 -1.33
CA ALA A 205 3.21 -2.03 -0.11
C ALA A 205 2.49 -1.26 1.02
N ASP A 206 2.29 0.05 0.85
CA ASP A 206 1.72 1.00 1.81
C ASP A 206 0.19 1.15 1.73
N ARG A 207 -0.47 0.52 0.76
CA ARG A 207 -1.94 0.60 0.55
C ARG A 207 -2.81 0.35 1.78
N ASP A 208 -2.40 -0.57 2.64
CA ASP A 208 -3.18 -0.99 3.81
C ASP A 208 -2.79 -0.22 5.10
N THR A 209 -1.88 0.75 4.99
CA THR A 209 -1.43 1.55 6.13
C THR A 209 -2.43 2.67 6.43
N ILE A 210 -2.71 2.90 7.71
CA ILE A 210 -3.57 4.01 8.16
C ILE A 210 -2.77 5.31 8.17
N SER A 211 -1.59 5.25 8.77
CA SER A 211 -0.68 6.36 8.87
C SER A 211 0.75 5.85 9.00
N VAL A 212 1.68 6.72 8.62
CA VAL A 212 3.12 6.55 8.78
C VAL A 212 3.61 7.65 9.71
N ALA A 213 4.33 7.29 10.76
CA ALA A 213 4.96 8.27 11.65
C ALA A 213 6.47 8.06 11.71
N GLU A 214 7.18 9.17 11.59
CA GLU A 214 8.64 9.21 11.68
C GLU A 214 9.07 9.28 13.15
N VAL A 215 10.07 8.49 13.49
CA VAL A 215 10.67 8.47 14.82
C VAL A 215 12.17 8.51 14.66
N LYS A 216 12.88 8.90 15.72
CA LYS A 216 14.33 8.74 15.78
C LYS A 216 14.72 7.30 15.40
N ASP A 217 15.68 7.18 14.50
CA ASP A 217 16.25 5.92 14.02
C ASP A 217 15.25 4.99 13.27
N GLY A 218 14.13 5.52 12.75
CA GLY A 218 13.31 4.81 11.77
C GLY A 218 11.82 5.22 11.68
N LEU A 219 10.96 4.25 11.38
CA LEU A 219 9.57 4.47 10.98
C LEU A 219 8.56 3.62 11.74
N ASN A 220 7.34 4.14 11.88
CA ASN A 220 6.20 3.45 12.45
C ASN A 220 5.07 3.38 11.43
N PHE A 221 4.65 2.17 11.05
CA PHE A 221 3.50 1.91 10.20
C PHE A 221 2.33 1.42 11.04
N PHE A 222 1.20 2.12 10.95
CA PHE A 222 -0.02 1.77 11.68
C PHE A 222 -0.98 0.99 10.77
N PHE A 223 -1.50 -0.13 11.27
CA PHE A 223 -2.40 -1.01 10.54
C PHE A 223 -3.70 -1.29 11.32
N ALA A 224 -4.81 -1.41 10.58
CA ALA A 224 -6.12 -1.77 11.12
C ALA A 224 -6.22 -3.27 11.46
N SER A 225 -5.57 -4.12 10.66
CA SER A 225 -5.57 -5.58 10.82
C SER A 225 -4.15 -6.11 11.05
N LYS A 226 -4.05 -7.18 11.84
CA LYS A 226 -2.81 -7.93 12.05
C LYS A 226 -2.25 -8.51 10.73
N GLN A 227 -3.11 -8.96 9.85
CA GLN A 227 -2.70 -9.66 8.63
C GLN A 227 -1.93 -8.73 7.68
N HIS A 228 -2.36 -7.47 7.56
CA HIS A 228 -1.64 -6.47 6.75
C HIS A 228 -0.26 -6.16 7.34
N ALA A 229 -0.15 -6.06 8.67
CA ALA A 229 1.14 -5.89 9.34
C ALA A 229 2.09 -7.07 9.10
N LEU A 230 1.60 -8.30 9.12
CA LEU A 230 2.43 -9.48 8.81
C LEU A 230 2.93 -9.46 7.36
N LYS A 231 2.08 -9.10 6.39
CA LYS A 231 2.50 -8.93 4.98
C LYS A 231 3.61 -7.90 4.85
N MET A 232 3.53 -6.78 5.58
CA MET A 232 4.59 -5.76 5.62
C MET A 232 5.89 -6.31 6.18
N VAL A 233 5.84 -7.09 7.27
CA VAL A 233 7.02 -7.73 7.87
C VAL A 233 7.66 -8.75 6.92
N ASP A 234 6.85 -9.54 6.22
CA ASP A 234 7.32 -10.51 5.23
C ASP A 234 7.98 -9.79 4.03
N PHE A 235 7.39 -8.69 3.57
CA PHE A 235 7.98 -7.81 2.55
C PHE A 235 9.35 -7.26 2.96
N LEU A 236 9.45 -6.72 4.18
CA LEU A 236 10.72 -6.20 4.70
C LEU A 236 11.80 -7.30 4.82
N THR A 237 11.38 -8.51 5.20
CA THR A 237 12.29 -9.67 5.30
C THR A 237 12.78 -10.15 3.94
N ALA A 238 11.99 -9.97 2.88
CA ALA A 238 12.41 -10.33 1.52
C ALA A 238 13.45 -9.35 0.95
N ILE A 239 13.37 -8.07 1.31
CA ILE A 239 14.20 -7.00 0.75
C ILE A 239 15.51 -6.82 1.51
N ALA A 240 15.45 -6.82 2.85
CA ALA A 240 16.56 -6.45 3.72
C ALA A 240 16.79 -7.51 4.80
N PRO A 241 18.01 -7.63 5.35
CA PRO A 241 18.29 -8.55 6.43
C PRO A 241 17.74 -7.94 7.72
N VAL A 242 16.63 -8.51 8.22
CA VAL A 242 15.93 -7.98 9.40
C VAL A 242 15.77 -9.02 10.50
N ARG A 243 15.59 -8.53 11.73
CA ARG A 243 15.11 -9.31 12.88
C ARG A 243 13.77 -8.76 13.32
N ALA A 244 12.72 -9.56 13.21
CA ALA A 244 11.39 -9.24 13.70
C ALA A 244 11.14 -9.85 15.09
N LYS A 245 10.59 -9.06 16.01
CA LYS A 245 10.05 -9.51 17.30
C LYS A 245 8.60 -9.05 17.42
N ASN A 246 7.73 -9.91 17.95
CA ASN A 246 6.34 -9.58 18.21
C ASN A 246 6.09 -9.36 19.70
N SER A 247 5.25 -8.39 20.02
CA SER A 247 4.69 -8.21 21.36
C SER A 247 3.20 -7.90 21.24
N GLU A 248 2.45 -8.24 22.29
CA GLU A 248 1.03 -7.96 22.35
C GLU A 248 0.64 -7.30 23.67
N GLN A 249 -0.29 -6.36 23.58
CA GLN A 249 -0.86 -5.64 24.70
C GLN A 249 -2.37 -5.91 24.72
N LEU A 250 -2.85 -6.50 25.81
CA LEU A 250 -4.28 -6.70 26.02
C LEU A 250 -4.95 -5.36 26.33
N ILE A 251 -6.01 -5.03 25.59
CA ILE A 251 -6.85 -3.86 25.86
C ILE A 251 -8.06 -4.28 26.68
N SER A 252 -8.78 -5.30 26.21
CA SER A 252 -9.99 -5.78 26.87
C SER A 252 -10.17 -7.27 26.63
N MET A 253 -10.92 -7.90 27.53
CA MET A 253 -11.28 -9.31 27.46
C MET A 253 -12.78 -9.43 27.63
N ASP A 254 -13.45 -10.05 26.65
CA ASP A 254 -14.85 -10.42 26.74
C ASP A 254 -14.95 -11.82 27.37
N GLN A 255 -15.46 -11.87 28.60
CA GLN A 255 -15.61 -13.12 29.35
C GLN A 255 -16.75 -14.00 28.82
N GLN A 256 -17.76 -13.43 28.17
CA GLN A 256 -18.91 -14.19 27.68
C GLN A 256 -18.55 -15.00 26.43
N ASN A 257 -17.74 -14.42 25.55
CA ASN A 257 -17.29 -15.06 24.32
C ASN A 257 -15.86 -15.61 24.40
N ALA A 258 -15.19 -15.45 25.55
CA ALA A 258 -13.77 -15.77 25.74
C ALA A 258 -12.85 -15.16 24.65
N THR A 259 -13.20 -13.98 24.12
CA THR A 259 -12.41 -13.28 23.10
C THR A 259 -11.64 -12.12 23.70
N THR A 260 -10.39 -11.94 23.27
CA THR A 260 -9.53 -10.84 23.71
C THR A 260 -9.34 -9.81 22.59
N ASN A 261 -9.30 -8.54 22.98
CA ASN A 261 -8.93 -7.45 22.11
C ASN A 261 -7.50 -7.01 22.44
N THR A 262 -6.56 -7.35 21.56
CA THR A 262 -5.13 -7.08 21.75
C THR A 262 -4.61 -6.13 20.68
N LYS A 263 -3.73 -5.20 21.07
CA LYS A 263 -2.84 -4.49 20.16
C LYS A 263 -1.56 -5.27 19.97
N GLN A 264 -1.08 -5.37 18.75
CA GLN A 264 0.16 -6.06 18.42
C GLN A 264 1.19 -5.08 17.90
N THR A 265 2.42 -5.26 18.36
CA THR A 265 3.56 -4.47 17.93
C THR A 265 4.62 -5.42 17.38
N TYR A 266 5.07 -5.13 16.16
CA TYR A 266 6.14 -5.82 15.47
C TYR A 266 7.36 -4.91 15.45
N ALA A 267 8.36 -5.23 16.24
CA ALA A 267 9.64 -4.53 16.24
C ALA A 267 10.56 -5.19 15.21
N VAL A 268 10.81 -4.49 14.12
CA VAL A 268 11.67 -4.91 13.01
C VAL A 268 12.98 -4.11 13.09
N GLU A 269 14.08 -4.79 13.38
CA GLU A 269 15.42 -4.20 13.44
C GLU A 269 16.21 -4.61 12.19
N ILE A 270 16.61 -3.63 11.39
CA ILE A 270 17.50 -3.83 10.23
C ILE A 270 18.93 -3.93 10.75
N VAL A 271 19.74 -4.78 10.11
CA VAL A 271 21.19 -4.86 10.38
C VAL A 271 21.82 -3.46 10.20
N PRO A 272 22.63 -2.98 11.17
CA PRO A 272 23.30 -1.69 11.11
C PRO A 272 24.59 -1.74 10.24
N ILE A 273 24.54 -2.38 9.07
CA ILE A 273 25.64 -2.38 8.10
C ILE A 273 25.06 -1.89 6.79
N CYS A 274 25.66 -0.85 6.24
CA CYS A 274 25.24 -0.24 5.00
C CYS A 274 26.16 -0.65 3.85
N LYS A 275 25.72 -0.31 2.64
CA LYS A 275 26.55 -0.44 1.46
C LYS A 275 27.75 0.50 1.59
N ASP A 276 28.93 0.02 1.19
CA ASP A 276 30.21 0.73 1.16
C ASP A 276 30.88 0.91 2.54
N ASP A 277 30.38 0.25 3.59
CA ASP A 277 31.03 0.25 4.90
C ASP A 277 32.17 -0.77 4.98
N VAL A 278 33.21 -0.43 5.73
CA VAL A 278 34.29 -1.36 6.10
C VAL A 278 33.90 -2.05 7.40
N VAL A 279 34.05 -3.38 7.43
CA VAL A 279 33.65 -4.20 8.57
C VAL A 279 34.79 -5.12 8.97
N CYS A 280 35.03 -5.17 10.29
CA CYS A 280 35.94 -6.12 10.90
C CYS A 280 35.15 -7.30 11.46
N LEU A 281 35.28 -8.46 10.83
CA LEU A 281 34.62 -9.70 11.23
C LEU A 281 35.34 -10.33 12.44
N PRO A 282 34.61 -10.80 13.46
CA PRO A 282 35.19 -11.61 14.52
C PRO A 282 35.86 -12.87 13.95
N THR A 283 37.02 -13.25 14.50
CA THR A 283 37.81 -14.41 14.05
C THR A 283 37.01 -15.71 13.87
N LYS A 284 36.05 -15.98 14.75
CA LYS A 284 35.17 -17.17 14.68
C LYS A 284 34.24 -17.12 13.46
N VAL A 285 33.68 -15.94 13.17
CA VAL A 285 32.77 -15.72 12.03
C VAL A 285 33.57 -15.83 10.73
N ALA A 286 34.72 -15.17 10.65
CA ALA A 286 35.62 -15.23 9.50
C ALA A 286 36.04 -16.67 9.14
N ARG A 287 36.42 -17.50 10.14
CA ARG A 287 36.73 -18.93 9.95
C ARG A 287 35.55 -19.73 9.42
N SER A 288 34.33 -19.45 9.88
CA SER A 288 33.12 -20.13 9.40
C SER A 288 32.77 -19.78 7.95
N LEU A 289 33.14 -18.57 7.51
CA LEU A 289 32.92 -18.06 6.16
C LEU A 289 34.13 -18.36 5.27
N SER A 290 34.46 -19.64 5.12
CA SER A 290 35.57 -20.12 4.28
C SER A 290 36.96 -19.55 4.64
N ASN A 291 37.14 -19.15 5.90
CA ASN A 291 38.37 -18.50 6.36
C ASN A 291 38.71 -17.23 5.58
N ILE A 292 37.69 -16.40 5.31
CA ILE A 292 37.86 -15.07 4.74
C ILE A 292 38.71 -14.17 5.67
N ALA A 293 39.34 -13.14 5.11
CA ALA A 293 40.00 -12.11 5.91
C ALA A 293 39.00 -11.45 6.87
N GLN A 294 39.51 -10.96 8.00
CA GLN A 294 38.68 -10.28 8.99
C GLN A 294 38.24 -8.90 8.50
N LEU A 295 39.11 -8.20 7.78
CA LEU A 295 38.76 -6.91 7.16
C LEU A 295 38.04 -7.16 5.83
N THR A 296 36.80 -6.68 5.73
CA THR A 296 35.96 -6.84 4.54
C THR A 296 35.19 -5.55 4.26
N VAL A 297 34.79 -5.36 3.00
CA VAL A 297 33.94 -4.25 2.57
C VAL A 297 32.56 -4.80 2.22
N CYS A 298 31.49 -4.10 2.59
CA CYS A 298 30.15 -4.45 2.16
C CYS A 298 29.83 -3.85 0.79
N HIS A 299 29.89 -4.64 -0.29
CA HIS A 299 29.58 -4.13 -1.64
C HIS A 299 28.08 -4.11 -1.96
N ARG A 300 27.26 -4.93 -1.27
CA ARG A 300 25.82 -4.99 -1.50
C ARG A 300 25.07 -5.48 -0.26
N VAL A 301 23.94 -4.83 0.01
CA VAL A 301 22.95 -5.29 0.99
C VAL A 301 21.67 -5.69 0.25
N GLY A 302 21.20 -6.92 0.46
CA GLY A 302 19.89 -7.40 0.00
C GLY A 302 19.23 -8.21 1.12
N ASN A 303 18.54 -9.32 0.81
CA ASN A 303 18.05 -10.26 1.84
C ASN A 303 19.20 -10.75 2.76
N GLN A 304 20.41 -10.83 2.22
CA GLN A 304 21.63 -11.10 2.96
C GLN A 304 22.65 -9.98 2.76
N ILE A 305 23.62 -9.91 3.68
CA ILE A 305 24.74 -8.97 3.60
C ILE A 305 25.81 -9.62 2.74
N TYR A 306 26.26 -8.94 1.69
CA TYR A 306 27.33 -9.42 0.84
C TYR A 306 28.61 -8.64 1.13
N LEU A 307 29.67 -9.39 1.44
CA LEU A 307 30.98 -8.87 1.78
C LEU A 307 32.00 -9.30 0.71
N ILE A 308 33.00 -8.44 0.52
CA ILE A 308 34.16 -8.68 -0.33
C ILE A 308 35.44 -8.39 0.45
N ASP A 309 36.41 -9.28 0.33
CA ASP A 309 37.78 -9.00 0.75
C ASP A 309 38.50 -8.24 -0.38
N PRO A 310 38.91 -6.98 -0.17
CA PRO A 310 39.55 -6.17 -1.20
C PRO A 310 40.94 -6.69 -1.61
N LEU A 311 41.62 -7.47 -0.77
CA LEU A 311 42.99 -7.94 -1.02
C LEU A 311 43.04 -9.28 -1.77
N THR A 312 42.05 -10.15 -1.53
CA THR A 312 42.04 -11.51 -2.10
C THR A 312 40.90 -11.76 -3.08
N LEU A 313 39.93 -10.86 -3.16
CA LEU A 313 38.72 -10.98 -3.98
C LEU A 313 37.79 -12.14 -3.55
N ASN A 314 37.92 -12.62 -2.32
CA ASN A 314 37.01 -13.63 -1.77
C ASN A 314 35.68 -12.97 -1.39
N LEU A 315 34.58 -13.63 -1.75
CA LEU A 315 33.22 -13.17 -1.49
C LEU A 315 32.61 -14.00 -0.38
N ALA A 316 31.88 -13.35 0.53
CA ALA A 316 31.10 -14.02 1.57
C ALA A 316 29.72 -13.40 1.70
N ASP A 317 28.74 -14.24 2.03
CA ASP A 317 27.36 -13.86 2.28
C ASP A 317 26.98 -14.19 3.73
N ILE A 318 26.36 -13.23 4.41
CA ILE A 318 25.93 -13.37 5.80
C ILE A 318 24.41 -13.18 5.86
N SER A 319 23.71 -14.24 6.26
CA SER A 319 22.28 -14.17 6.55
C SER A 319 22.00 -13.44 7.87
N ALA A 320 20.83 -12.82 7.97
CA ALA A 320 20.39 -12.12 9.19
C ALA A 320 20.47 -13.01 10.44
N ASN A 321 20.08 -14.29 10.34
CA ASN A 321 20.12 -15.23 11.45
C ASN A 321 21.53 -15.50 11.97
N VAL A 322 22.54 -15.55 11.09
CA VAL A 322 23.94 -15.73 11.49
C VAL A 322 24.47 -14.47 12.13
N TYR A 323 24.19 -13.30 11.53
CA TYR A 323 24.59 -12.00 12.07
C TYR A 323 24.05 -11.79 13.50
N TRP A 324 22.76 -12.01 13.74
CA TRP A 324 22.15 -11.74 15.05
C TRP A 324 22.56 -12.71 16.17
N ARG A 325 23.23 -13.83 15.86
CA ARG A 325 23.85 -14.72 16.87
C ARG A 325 25.14 -14.14 17.43
N ALA A 326 25.90 -13.42 16.61
CA ALA A 326 27.16 -12.77 16.97
C ALA A 326 27.26 -11.41 16.26
N PRO A 327 26.48 -10.40 16.71
CA PRO A 327 26.42 -9.11 16.04
C PRO A 327 27.75 -8.36 16.16
N PHE A 328 28.13 -7.67 15.10
CA PHE A 328 29.34 -6.82 15.04
C PHE A 328 29.00 -5.48 14.38
N PRO A 329 29.46 -4.35 14.91
CA PRO A 329 29.26 -3.04 14.29
C PRO A 329 30.17 -2.86 13.05
N PRO A 330 29.84 -1.92 12.14
CA PRO A 330 30.79 -1.47 11.12
C PRO A 330 32.04 -0.87 11.78
N LEU A 331 33.19 -0.98 11.11
CA LEU A 331 34.45 -0.38 11.57
C LEU A 331 34.48 1.11 11.23
N ALA A 332 34.08 1.45 10.01
CA ALA A 332 34.01 2.81 9.51
C ALA A 332 32.80 2.96 8.56
N ASP A 333 32.04 4.02 8.77
CA ASP A 333 30.90 4.38 7.92
C ASP A 333 31.37 5.20 6.72
N ILE A 334 30.58 5.23 5.65
CA ILE A 334 30.85 6.04 4.44
C ILE A 334 31.13 7.53 4.70
N THR A 335 30.70 8.08 5.85
CA THR A 335 30.93 9.48 6.22
C THR A 335 32.41 9.78 6.54
N GLN A 336 33.18 8.77 6.93
CA GLN A 336 34.60 8.87 7.25
C GLN A 336 35.51 8.60 6.03
N ALA A 337 34.93 8.26 4.88
CA ALA A 337 35.70 8.01 3.66
C ALA A 337 36.34 9.29 3.12
N ILE A 338 37.57 9.18 2.63
CA ILE A 338 38.39 10.25 2.07
C ILE A 338 38.55 10.00 0.57
N GLU A 339 38.63 11.08 -0.21
CA GLU A 339 38.87 11.01 -1.65
C GLU A 339 40.37 10.79 -1.94
N PHE A 340 40.67 9.87 -2.84
CA PHE A 340 42.00 9.57 -3.35
C PHE A 340 42.00 9.73 -4.87
N ILE A 341 43.14 10.13 -5.44
CA ILE A 341 43.40 10.08 -6.89
C ILE A 341 44.20 8.82 -7.19
N VAL A 342 43.78 8.08 -8.20
CA VAL A 342 44.48 6.92 -8.73
C VAL A 342 45.60 7.40 -9.66
N LEU A 343 46.84 7.04 -9.35
CA LEU A 343 48.01 7.35 -10.18
C LEU A 343 48.24 6.26 -11.22
N ASP A 344 48.13 5.00 -10.79
CA ASP A 344 48.36 3.84 -11.63
C ASP A 344 47.57 2.63 -11.13
N ILE A 345 47.22 1.72 -12.04
CA ILE A 345 46.51 0.48 -11.71
C ILE A 345 46.98 -0.67 -12.59
N GLU A 346 47.51 -1.71 -11.94
CA GLU A 346 48.03 -2.89 -12.61
C GLU A 346 47.29 -4.15 -12.14
N PRO A 347 46.79 -5.02 -13.03
CA PRO A 347 46.19 -6.28 -12.61
C PRO A 347 47.25 -7.19 -11.95
N THR A 348 46.95 -7.75 -10.77
CA THR A 348 47.93 -8.48 -9.95
C THR A 348 48.46 -9.77 -10.61
N SER A 349 47.75 -10.32 -11.60
CA SER A 349 48.12 -11.59 -12.24
C SER A 349 47.68 -11.67 -13.71
N HIS A 350 48.44 -12.44 -14.49
CA HIS A 350 48.06 -12.87 -15.85
C HIS A 350 47.90 -14.39 -15.85
N PRO A 351 46.69 -14.95 -16.11
CA PRO A 351 45.43 -14.27 -16.41
C PRO A 351 44.83 -13.55 -15.17
N PRO A 352 44.08 -12.46 -15.40
CA PRO A 352 43.50 -11.66 -14.31
C PRO A 352 42.51 -12.48 -13.46
N LYS A 353 42.69 -12.43 -12.14
CA LYS A 353 41.72 -12.98 -11.19
C LYS A 353 40.47 -12.10 -11.16
N THR A 354 39.40 -12.60 -11.76
CA THR A 354 38.09 -11.92 -11.78
C THR A 354 37.09 -12.64 -10.89
N ALA A 355 36.15 -11.88 -10.34
CA ALA A 355 34.99 -12.40 -9.60
C ALA A 355 33.69 -11.84 -10.19
N LYS A 356 32.58 -12.55 -9.98
CA LYS A 356 31.24 -12.22 -10.51
C LYS A 356 31.23 -11.84 -12.00
N GLY A 357 31.76 -12.72 -12.85
CA GLY A 357 31.66 -12.55 -14.30
C GLY A 357 32.44 -11.36 -14.86
N GLY A 358 33.47 -10.87 -14.16
CA GLY A 358 34.33 -9.79 -14.62
C GLY A 358 34.06 -8.42 -13.99
N ARG A 359 32.98 -8.28 -13.19
CA ARG A 359 32.67 -7.01 -12.49
C ARG A 359 33.78 -6.58 -11.53
N PHE A 360 34.33 -7.54 -10.79
CA PHE A 360 35.43 -7.27 -9.87
C PHE A 360 36.70 -7.89 -10.43
N LEU A 361 37.76 -7.09 -10.46
CA LEU A 361 39.08 -7.48 -10.92
C LEU A 361 40.07 -7.11 -9.83
N LEU A 362 40.89 -8.07 -9.43
CA LEU A 362 41.96 -7.83 -8.48
C LEU A 362 43.09 -7.07 -9.17
N ALA A 363 43.39 -5.87 -8.68
CA ALA A 363 44.46 -5.04 -9.18
C ALA A 363 45.23 -4.39 -8.02
N ASP A 364 46.50 -4.10 -8.28
CA ASP A 364 47.37 -3.33 -7.40
C ASP A 364 47.28 -1.86 -7.87
N ALA A 365 46.88 -0.98 -6.96
CA ALA A 365 46.64 0.44 -7.24
C ALA A 365 47.63 1.32 -6.47
N GLN A 366 48.14 2.35 -7.15
CA GLN A 366 48.90 3.43 -6.54
C GLN A 366 47.98 4.63 -6.38
N VAL A 367 47.80 5.11 -5.14
CA VAL A 367 46.85 6.17 -4.83
C VAL A 367 47.47 7.25 -3.96
N SER A 368 47.01 8.49 -4.15
CA SER A 368 47.39 9.65 -3.36
C SER A 368 46.14 10.36 -2.81
N PRO A 369 46.10 10.79 -1.53
CA PRO A 369 44.93 11.43 -0.94
C PRO A 369 44.70 12.84 -1.51
N VAL A 370 43.45 13.15 -1.83
CA VAL A 370 43.02 14.48 -2.31
C VAL A 370 42.97 15.44 -1.13
N GLY A 371 43.89 16.40 -1.08
CA GLY A 371 44.02 17.36 0.01
C GLY A 371 45.30 17.21 0.86
N GLY A 372 46.20 16.30 0.48
CA GLY A 372 47.59 16.38 0.94
C GLY A 372 48.22 17.71 0.53
N SER A 373 48.90 18.39 1.45
CA SER A 373 49.72 19.57 1.12
C SER A 373 50.72 19.17 0.01
N MET A 374 50.90 20.01 -1.01
CA MET A 374 51.81 19.85 -2.17
C MET A 374 53.29 19.60 -1.81
N SER A 375 53.60 19.46 -0.52
CA SER A 375 54.90 19.17 0.05
C SER A 375 55.08 17.70 0.47
N SER A 376 54.03 16.87 0.43
CA SER A 376 54.10 15.45 0.79
C SER A 376 53.35 14.59 -0.23
N ASP A 377 54.02 14.24 -1.33
CA ASP A 377 53.60 13.22 -2.28
C ASP A 377 53.72 11.81 -1.66
N VAL A 378 52.85 11.51 -0.69
CA VAL A 378 52.81 10.16 -0.10
C VAL A 378 51.97 9.26 -1.02
N ILE A 379 52.65 8.32 -1.69
CA ILE A 379 52.02 7.34 -2.57
C ILE A 379 51.74 6.07 -1.76
N PHE A 380 50.46 5.71 -1.67
CA PHE A 380 50.03 4.46 -1.04
C PHE A 380 49.88 3.37 -2.09
N HIS A 381 50.39 2.18 -1.78
CA HIS A 381 50.27 0.99 -2.62
C HIS A 381 49.26 0.05 -1.98
N THR A 382 48.13 -0.19 -2.63
CA THR A 382 47.08 -1.06 -2.08
C THR A 382 46.44 -1.94 -3.13
N ARG A 383 46.02 -3.14 -2.72
CA ARG A 383 45.23 -4.02 -3.59
C ARG A 383 43.76 -3.65 -3.52
N THR A 384 43.10 -3.67 -4.66
CA THR A 384 41.70 -3.29 -4.80
C THR A 384 40.92 -4.31 -5.62
N HIS A 385 39.64 -4.40 -5.32
CA HIS A 385 38.65 -5.18 -6.08
C HIS A 385 38.06 -4.41 -7.27
N LEU A 386 38.38 -3.11 -7.38
CA LEU A 386 37.86 -2.17 -8.38
C LEU A 386 38.71 -2.10 -9.65
N GLY A 387 39.58 -3.09 -9.90
CA GLY A 387 40.52 -3.06 -11.03
C GLY A 387 39.88 -2.94 -12.41
N ALA A 388 38.61 -3.34 -12.56
CA ALA A 388 37.90 -3.30 -13.83
C ALA A 388 37.30 -1.92 -14.13
N VAL A 389 37.11 -1.09 -13.09
CA VAL A 389 36.38 0.19 -13.16
C VAL A 389 37.33 1.38 -13.12
N LEU A 390 38.44 1.26 -12.38
CA LEU A 390 39.38 2.35 -12.18
C LEU A 390 40.37 2.47 -13.34
N LYS A 391 40.62 3.71 -13.73
CA LYS A 391 41.67 4.14 -14.65
C LYS A 391 42.60 5.14 -13.93
N PRO A 392 43.86 5.29 -14.39
CA PRO A 392 44.73 6.37 -13.93
C PRO A 392 44.07 7.74 -14.12
N GLY A 393 44.15 8.62 -13.12
CA GLY A 393 43.52 9.94 -13.09
C GLY A 393 42.13 9.96 -12.43
N ASP A 394 41.50 8.80 -12.21
CA ASP A 394 40.20 8.72 -11.53
C ASP A 394 40.28 9.10 -10.06
N THR A 395 39.19 9.66 -9.52
CA THR A 395 39.03 9.81 -8.07
C THR A 395 38.22 8.67 -7.47
N VAL A 396 38.61 8.23 -6.30
CA VAL A 396 38.00 7.11 -5.57
C VAL A 396 37.82 7.47 -4.11
N LEU A 397 36.73 7.01 -3.51
CA LEU A 397 36.56 7.02 -2.06
C LEU A 397 37.21 5.78 -1.45
N GLY A 398 37.99 6.03 -0.42
CA GLY A 398 38.61 5.00 0.37
C GLY A 398 38.73 5.38 1.84
N PHE A 399 39.04 4.38 2.66
CA PHE A 399 39.31 4.54 4.07
C PHE A 399 40.82 4.54 4.30
N TYR A 400 41.29 5.56 5.00
CA TYR A 400 42.69 5.64 5.43
C TYR A 400 42.82 5.05 6.83
N LEU A 401 43.19 3.78 6.91
CA LEU A 401 43.19 3.02 8.15
C LEU A 401 44.37 3.37 9.06
N SER A 402 45.54 3.73 8.51
CA SER A 402 46.73 4.02 9.32
C SER A 402 46.62 5.32 10.14
N ASN A 403 45.83 6.29 9.69
CA ASN A 403 45.57 7.54 10.42
C ASN A 403 44.32 7.48 11.31
N SER A 404 43.54 6.40 11.19
CA SER A 404 42.28 6.25 11.92
C SER A 404 42.48 5.39 13.16
N ASN A 405 42.10 5.90 14.33
CA ASN A 405 42.15 5.14 15.57
C ASN A 405 40.77 4.53 15.85
N PHE A 406 40.64 3.22 15.65
CA PHE A 406 39.39 2.49 15.88
C PHE A 406 39.37 1.90 17.30
N ASN A 407 38.23 2.02 17.97
CA ASN A 407 37.99 1.35 19.25
C ASN A 407 37.09 0.13 19.01
N ASN A 408 37.68 -0.97 18.53
CA ASN A 408 36.95 -2.20 18.21
C ASN A 408 37.77 -3.44 18.59
N ASP A 409 37.23 -4.24 19.51
CA ASP A 409 37.87 -5.46 20.02
C ASP A 409 38.31 -6.44 18.92
N ALA A 410 37.55 -6.53 17.82
CA ALA A 410 37.88 -7.41 16.70
C ALA A 410 39.08 -6.90 15.88
N PHE A 411 39.20 -5.58 15.77
CA PHE A 411 40.34 -4.93 15.09
C PHE A 411 41.61 -5.05 15.93
N ASP A 412 41.52 -4.84 17.24
CA ASP A 412 42.65 -4.94 18.18
C ASP A 412 43.23 -6.36 18.28
N GLN A 413 42.40 -7.39 18.04
CA GLN A 413 42.83 -8.79 17.99
C GLN A 413 43.49 -9.18 16.67
N MET A 414 43.44 -8.31 15.66
CA MET A 414 44.04 -8.59 14.35
C MET A 414 45.55 -8.39 14.41
N ASP A 415 46.26 -9.18 13.59
CA ASP A 415 47.69 -8.97 13.38
C ASP A 415 47.91 -7.66 12.59
N PRO A 416 48.66 -6.68 13.14
CA PRO A 416 48.90 -5.40 12.48
C PRO A 416 49.56 -5.54 11.09
N SER A 417 50.31 -6.62 10.86
CA SER A 417 50.98 -6.86 9.57
C SER A 417 50.01 -7.18 8.42
N ARG A 418 48.77 -7.55 8.73
CA ARG A 418 47.73 -7.90 7.76
C ARG A 418 46.77 -6.75 7.45
N VAL A 419 46.89 -5.64 8.17
CA VAL A 419 46.02 -4.48 7.99
C VAL A 419 46.56 -3.65 6.82
N PRO A 420 45.79 -3.45 5.74
CA PRO A 420 46.17 -2.54 4.67
C PRO A 420 46.12 -1.09 5.15
N GLU A 421 46.97 -0.22 4.61
CA GLU A 421 46.99 1.20 4.98
C GLU A 421 45.78 1.96 4.41
N VAL A 422 45.37 1.63 3.19
CA VAL A 422 44.22 2.22 2.50
C VAL A 422 43.31 1.09 1.99
N VAL A 423 42.00 1.31 2.06
CA VAL A 423 41.00 0.43 1.44
C VAL A 423 40.13 1.26 0.51
N LEU A 424 40.16 0.94 -0.78
CA LEU A 424 39.32 1.57 -1.79
C LEU A 424 37.94 0.91 -1.83
N VAL A 425 36.88 1.73 -1.93
CA VAL A 425 35.50 1.24 -1.81
C VAL A 425 34.66 1.55 -3.04
N ARG A 426 34.67 2.80 -3.52
CA ARG A 426 33.89 3.19 -4.70
C ARG A 426 34.55 4.30 -5.50
N LYS A 427 34.36 4.31 -6.82
CA LYS A 427 34.75 5.43 -7.70
C LYS A 427 33.84 6.64 -7.42
N THR A 428 34.38 7.86 -7.57
CA THR A 428 33.66 9.13 -7.40
C THR A 428 33.96 10.11 -8.53
N TYR A 429 33.06 11.09 -8.71
CA TYR A 429 33.17 12.12 -9.76
C TYR A 429 33.04 13.54 -9.17
N PRO A 430 34.04 14.05 -8.42
CA PRO A 430 33.97 15.33 -7.71
C PRO A 430 33.92 16.55 -8.63
N ASN A 431 34.50 16.49 -9.83
CA ASN A 431 34.49 17.60 -10.79
C ASN A 431 33.07 17.93 -11.27
N ARG A 432 32.19 16.92 -11.42
CA ARG A 432 30.77 17.12 -11.75
C ARG A 432 29.93 17.53 -10.54
N ARG A 433 30.35 17.22 -9.30
CA ARG A 433 29.67 17.68 -8.06
C ARG A 433 29.70 19.20 -7.87
N LYS A 434 30.69 19.88 -8.45
CA LYS A 434 30.86 21.35 -8.36
C LYS A 434 30.01 22.10 -9.39
N LYS A 435 29.73 21.49 -10.55
CA LYS A 435 28.80 22.00 -11.57
C LYS A 435 27.38 21.57 -11.17
N SER A 436 26.71 22.37 -10.33
CA SER A 436 25.36 22.10 -9.85
C SER A 436 24.31 22.25 -10.98
N LYS A 437 24.33 21.38 -11.98
CA LYS A 437 23.25 21.27 -12.96
C LYS A 437 21.98 20.89 -12.20
N ALA A 438 20.93 21.69 -12.36
CA ALA A 438 19.64 21.42 -11.74
C ALA A 438 19.09 20.07 -12.25
N ARG A 439 18.78 19.14 -11.34
CA ARG A 439 18.27 17.81 -11.67
C ARG A 439 16.92 17.89 -12.39
N THR A 440 16.78 17.15 -13.48
CA THR A 440 15.57 17.04 -14.32
C THR A 440 14.57 16.01 -13.80
N TRP A 441 14.95 15.23 -12.79
CA TRP A 441 14.18 14.14 -12.22
C TRP A 441 14.02 14.30 -10.70
N LYS A 442 13.04 13.58 -10.16
CA LYS A 442 12.65 13.63 -8.75
C LYS A 442 12.17 12.25 -8.28
N LEU A 443 12.37 11.99 -6.98
CA LEU A 443 11.78 10.84 -6.28
C LEU A 443 10.43 11.19 -5.66
N ARG A 444 9.55 10.19 -5.58
CA ARG A 444 8.31 10.28 -4.79
C ARG A 444 8.62 10.09 -3.31
N SER A 445 7.80 10.67 -2.45
CA SER A 445 7.85 10.40 -1.01
C SER A 445 6.49 9.91 -0.53
N ILE A 446 6.51 8.93 0.38
CA ILE A 446 5.35 8.23 0.92
C ILE A 446 4.37 9.18 1.62
N VAL A 447 4.88 10.28 2.19
CA VAL A 447 4.08 11.26 2.93
C VAL A 447 3.09 12.00 2.03
N LYS A 448 3.32 12.04 0.71
CA LYS A 448 2.38 12.63 -0.25
C LYS A 448 1.20 11.73 -0.62
N HIS A 449 1.28 10.42 -0.36
CA HIS A 449 0.26 9.45 -0.79
C HIS A 449 -0.74 9.06 0.31
N ALA A 450 -0.46 9.37 1.57
CA ALA A 450 -1.39 9.15 2.68
C ALA A 450 -2.41 10.30 2.83
N GLY A 451 -3.28 10.47 1.84
CA GLY A 451 -4.61 11.09 1.99
C GLY A 451 -4.63 12.61 2.20
N GLY A 452 -5.07 13.33 1.17
CA GLY A 452 -5.61 14.68 1.33
C GLY A 452 -6.82 14.68 2.26
N GLU A 453 -6.68 15.32 3.41
CA GLU A 453 -7.62 16.29 3.99
C GLU A 453 -6.99 16.77 5.30
N SER A 454 -6.97 18.10 5.46
CA SER A 454 -6.39 18.85 6.56
C SER A 454 -6.99 18.42 7.91
N LEU A 455 -6.37 17.46 8.58
CA LEU A 455 -6.54 17.27 10.02
C LEU A 455 -5.63 18.28 10.72
N GLU A 456 -6.21 19.45 11.03
CA GLU A 456 -5.58 20.65 11.60
C GLU A 456 -4.78 20.46 12.91
N ASN A 457 -4.52 19.25 13.39
CA ASN A 457 -3.76 19.01 14.64
C ASN A 457 -3.00 17.67 14.67
N ALA A 458 -2.58 17.12 13.52
CA ALA A 458 -1.59 16.04 13.50
C ALA A 458 -0.23 16.62 13.10
N GLU A 459 0.71 16.71 14.04
CA GLU A 459 2.14 16.90 13.79
C GLU A 459 2.66 15.74 12.90
N THR A 460 2.36 15.82 11.60
CA THR A 460 2.79 14.89 10.57
C THR A 460 4.06 15.48 9.99
N ILE A 461 5.15 15.25 10.71
CA ILE A 461 6.51 15.59 10.30
C ILE A 461 6.84 14.64 9.15
N GLY A 462 6.79 15.16 7.93
CA GLY A 462 7.22 14.44 6.74
C GLY A 462 8.73 14.53 6.52
N PHE A 463 9.27 13.48 5.89
CA PHE A 463 10.65 13.38 5.47
C PHE A 463 10.97 14.53 4.53
N GLY A 464 11.67 15.53 5.06
CA GLY A 464 12.49 16.45 4.27
C GLY A 464 11.77 17.32 3.25
N ARG A 465 10.48 17.66 3.46
CA ARG A 465 9.84 18.61 2.55
C ARG A 465 8.65 19.35 3.15
N GLU A 466 8.94 20.19 4.13
CA GLU A 466 8.27 21.47 4.27
C GLU A 466 9.29 22.48 4.80
N ARG A 467 9.46 23.60 4.09
CA ARG A 467 9.88 24.83 4.74
C ARG A 467 8.81 25.11 5.79
N MET A 468 8.95 24.57 7.00
CA MET A 468 8.24 25.11 8.14
C MET A 468 8.62 26.58 8.18
N ASP A 469 7.62 27.45 8.19
CA ASP A 469 7.80 28.88 8.30
C ASP A 469 8.81 29.19 9.41
N ALA A 470 9.72 30.13 9.12
CA ALA A 470 10.93 30.44 9.89
C ALA A 470 10.69 30.89 11.35
N LYS A 471 9.47 30.77 11.89
CA LYS A 471 9.05 31.27 13.19
C LYS A 471 9.21 30.31 14.37
N GLN A 472 9.56 29.04 14.17
CA GLN A 472 9.78 28.10 15.28
C GLN A 472 11.16 27.42 15.21
N LYS A 473 12.22 28.20 14.94
CA LYS A 473 13.61 27.75 15.09
C LYS A 473 13.98 27.64 16.57
N SER A 474 13.72 26.48 17.19
CA SER A 474 14.50 26.08 18.36
C SER A 474 15.92 25.72 17.88
N ARG A 475 16.96 26.23 18.57
CA ARG A 475 18.37 26.13 18.14
C ARG A 475 18.91 24.69 18.05
N GLY A 476 18.16 23.68 18.49
CA GLY A 476 18.53 22.25 18.40
C GLY A 476 17.97 21.52 17.17
N ALA A 477 16.81 21.92 16.64
CA ALA A 477 16.15 21.21 15.53
C ALA A 477 16.74 21.51 14.14
N ALA A 478 17.45 22.64 13.99
CA ALA A 478 18.06 23.05 12.72
C ALA A 478 19.25 22.15 12.32
N GLY A 479 19.99 21.60 13.29
CA GLY A 479 21.12 20.71 13.03
C GLY A 479 20.69 19.37 12.43
N ASP A 480 19.66 18.76 13.02
CA ASP A 480 19.12 17.48 12.55
C ASP A 480 18.44 17.57 11.18
N GLN A 481 17.78 18.70 10.88
CA GLN A 481 17.24 18.96 9.54
C GLN A 481 18.35 19.13 8.49
N ASN A 482 19.38 19.95 8.78
CA ASN A 482 20.49 20.13 7.86
C ASN A 482 21.25 18.80 7.60
N LYS A 483 21.39 17.96 8.63
CA LYS A 483 21.99 16.62 8.47
C LYS A 483 21.11 15.72 7.59
N ALA A 484 19.79 15.74 7.78
CA ALA A 484 18.87 14.97 6.97
C ALA A 484 18.84 15.44 5.49
N GLU A 485 18.92 16.75 5.25
CA GLU A 485 19.04 17.32 3.90
C GLU A 485 20.35 16.91 3.23
N ALA A 486 21.47 16.98 3.96
CA ALA A 486 22.77 16.54 3.47
C ALA A 486 22.81 15.03 3.15
N ASP A 487 22.20 14.20 3.99
CA ASP A 487 22.07 12.76 3.74
C ASP A 487 21.20 12.47 2.51
N TYR A 488 20.13 13.24 2.32
CA TYR A 488 19.27 13.12 1.15
C TYR A 488 19.99 13.54 -0.14
N GLU A 489 20.74 14.64 -0.12
CA GLU A 489 21.56 15.05 -1.27
C GLU A 489 22.64 14.01 -1.61
N ARG A 490 23.29 13.41 -0.60
CA ARG A 490 24.24 12.31 -0.79
C ARG A 490 23.56 11.11 -1.46
N PHE A 491 22.36 10.73 -1.00
CA PHE A 491 21.60 9.64 -1.61
C PHE A 491 21.24 9.92 -3.07
N LEU A 492 20.82 11.15 -3.40
CA LEU A 492 20.54 11.52 -4.78
C LEU A 492 21.81 11.47 -5.66
N ARG A 493 22.98 11.83 -5.13
CA ARG A 493 24.25 11.66 -5.85
C ARG A 493 24.58 10.19 -6.06
N ASP A 494 24.33 9.34 -5.08
CA ASP A 494 24.55 7.90 -5.23
C ASP A 494 23.66 7.30 -6.34
N ILE A 495 22.43 7.80 -6.53
CA ILE A 495 21.55 7.39 -7.64
C ILE A 495 22.12 7.80 -9.01
N GLU A 496 22.77 8.95 -9.08
CA GLU A 496 23.42 9.44 -10.30
C GLU A 496 24.66 8.60 -10.62
N GLU A 497 25.48 8.30 -9.60
CA GLU A 497 26.76 7.59 -9.75
C GLU A 497 26.61 6.07 -9.91
N ASP A 498 25.53 5.45 -9.40
CA ASP A 498 25.37 3.99 -9.33
C ASP A 498 24.22 3.45 -10.17
N GLU A 499 24.57 2.79 -11.27
CA GLU A 499 23.64 2.15 -12.21
C GLU A 499 22.80 1.03 -11.58
N GLU A 500 23.36 0.24 -10.65
CA GLU A 500 22.61 -0.86 -10.02
C GLU A 500 21.51 -0.33 -9.12
N LEU A 501 21.82 0.74 -8.38
CA LEU A 501 20.86 1.39 -7.51
C LEU A 501 19.74 2.03 -8.35
N ARG A 502 20.09 2.64 -9.48
CA ARG A 502 19.16 3.21 -10.45
C ARG A 502 18.15 2.19 -10.99
N SER A 503 18.62 1.03 -11.46
CA SER A 503 17.74 -0.03 -11.99
C SER A 503 16.68 -0.51 -10.98
N THR A 504 16.98 -0.38 -9.69
CA THR A 504 16.07 -0.82 -8.64
C THR A 504 15.00 0.23 -8.31
N LEU A 505 15.25 1.50 -8.60
CA LEU A 505 14.37 2.62 -8.24
C LEU A 505 13.46 3.06 -9.40
N GLN A 506 12.41 3.80 -9.08
CA GLN A 506 11.57 4.47 -10.07
C GLN A 506 11.89 5.96 -10.04
N LEU A 507 12.35 6.50 -11.16
CA LEU A 507 12.65 7.91 -11.32
C LEU A 507 11.47 8.60 -12.01
N PHE A 508 11.07 9.77 -11.53
CA PHE A 508 9.99 10.55 -12.12
C PHE A 508 10.54 11.84 -12.71
N LYS A 509 9.96 12.30 -13.82
CA LYS A 509 10.30 13.60 -14.41
C LYS A 509 9.85 14.74 -13.48
N ASP A 510 10.72 15.73 -13.25
CA ASP A 510 10.33 16.91 -12.47
C ASP A 510 9.47 17.82 -13.38
N PRO A 511 8.23 18.22 -13.00
CA PRO A 511 7.39 19.08 -13.82
C PRO A 511 8.01 20.46 -14.11
N ASN A 512 8.94 20.91 -13.25
CA ASN A 512 9.69 22.16 -13.44
C ASN A 512 11.06 21.95 -14.12
N ALA A 513 11.32 20.77 -14.68
CA ALA A 513 12.61 20.45 -15.32
C ALA A 513 12.93 21.41 -16.48
N GLN A 514 11.93 21.78 -17.29
CA GLN A 514 12.10 22.69 -18.44
C GLN A 514 12.49 24.11 -17.99
N GLN A 515 11.80 24.69 -17.01
CA GLN A 515 12.16 26.01 -16.45
C GLN A 515 13.52 26.03 -15.75
N LYS A 516 13.92 24.93 -15.12
CA LYS A 516 15.24 24.82 -14.47
C LYS A 516 16.38 24.65 -15.49
N GLN A 517 16.14 23.93 -16.58
CA GLN A 517 17.09 23.82 -17.69
C GLN A 517 17.31 25.17 -18.38
N GLU A 518 16.24 25.93 -18.63
CA GLU A 518 16.35 27.29 -19.20
C GLU A 518 17.14 28.23 -18.27
N ASN A 519 16.90 28.20 -16.96
CA ASN A 519 17.65 29.03 -16.01
C ASN A 519 19.13 28.61 -15.86
N ALA A 520 19.45 27.31 -15.96
CA ALA A 520 20.83 26.83 -15.87
C ALA A 520 21.66 27.19 -17.12
N MET A 521 21.06 27.22 -18.31
CA MET A 521 21.74 27.63 -19.54
C MET A 521 22.14 29.12 -19.55
N VAL A 522 21.56 29.95 -18.67
CA VAL A 522 21.92 31.37 -18.53
C VAL A 522 23.15 31.57 -17.63
N GLU A 523 23.42 30.65 -16.68
CA GLU A 523 24.57 30.75 -15.76
C GLU A 523 25.88 30.14 -16.32
N ASP A 524 25.82 29.23 -17.29
CA ASP A 524 26.98 28.51 -17.85
C ASP A 524 27.71 29.27 -19.00
N THR A 525 27.57 30.60 -19.10
CA THR A 525 28.19 31.38 -20.21
C THR A 525 29.71 31.57 -20.06
N ASP A 526 30.29 31.27 -18.89
CA ASP A 526 31.73 31.46 -18.62
C ASP A 526 32.38 30.18 -18.06
N GLY A 527 32.79 29.24 -18.93
CA GLY A 527 33.59 28.09 -18.52
C GLY A 527 34.07 27.22 -19.68
N GLU A 528 35.37 27.29 -19.97
CA GLU A 528 36.09 26.49 -20.96
C GLU A 528 35.85 24.97 -20.80
N GLY A 529 35.83 24.27 -21.93
CA GLY A 529 35.59 22.83 -22.01
C GLY A 529 36.72 22.00 -21.41
N ASP A 530 36.39 20.78 -20.97
CA ASP A 530 37.38 19.74 -20.72
C ASP A 530 36.73 18.36 -20.92
N ASP A 531 37.47 17.50 -21.62
CA ASP A 531 37.13 16.19 -22.20
C ASP A 531 36.78 15.07 -21.17
N ASP A 532 36.34 15.40 -19.96
CA ASP A 532 35.97 14.46 -18.89
C ASP A 532 34.48 14.01 -18.94
N GLU A 533 33.76 14.38 -20.01
CA GLU A 533 32.31 14.17 -20.12
C GLU A 533 31.90 12.71 -20.45
N ASP A 534 32.79 11.90 -21.03
CA ASP A 534 32.45 10.60 -21.61
C ASP A 534 32.30 9.44 -20.59
N ASP A 535 32.91 9.52 -19.40
CA ASP A 535 32.99 8.41 -18.44
C ASP A 535 31.92 8.46 -17.32
N PHE A 536 30.99 9.43 -17.35
CA PHE A 536 29.93 9.57 -16.33
C PHE A 536 28.62 8.88 -16.76
N PRO A 537 28.01 8.01 -15.93
CA PRO A 537 26.73 7.38 -16.25
C PRO A 537 25.57 8.39 -16.30
N GLU A 538 25.17 8.85 -17.49
CA GLU A 538 24.03 9.75 -17.65
C GLU A 538 22.69 9.03 -17.39
N ILE A 539 21.68 9.77 -16.93
CA ILE A 539 20.32 9.25 -16.77
C ILE A 539 19.57 9.58 -18.05
N ASP A 540 19.22 8.54 -18.82
CA ASP A 540 18.43 8.72 -20.03
C ASP A 540 17.04 9.24 -19.70
N VAL A 541 16.57 10.20 -20.49
CA VAL A 541 15.23 10.80 -20.35
C VAL A 541 14.11 9.79 -20.58
N ASP A 542 14.37 8.71 -21.32
CA ASP A 542 13.42 7.63 -21.60
C ASP A 542 13.21 6.69 -20.39
N ASP A 543 14.17 6.64 -19.46
CA ASP A 543 14.05 5.86 -18.21
C ASP A 543 13.18 6.58 -17.15
N LEU A 544 12.82 7.85 -17.39
CA LEU A 544 12.02 8.65 -16.47
C LEU A 544 10.53 8.36 -16.68
N LEU A 545 9.85 7.96 -15.62
CA LEU A 545 8.40 7.81 -15.60
C LEU A 545 7.72 9.19 -15.59
N GLU A 546 6.69 9.33 -16.41
CA GLU A 546 5.78 10.47 -16.33
C GLU A 546 4.87 10.32 -15.11
N ASP A 547 4.65 11.42 -14.40
CA ASP A 547 3.76 11.44 -13.25
C ASP A 547 2.30 11.39 -13.74
N MET A 548 1.74 10.17 -13.85
CA MET A 548 0.35 9.94 -14.28
C MET A 548 -0.71 10.64 -13.41
N GLU A 549 -0.39 11.08 -12.20
CA GLU A 549 -1.30 11.88 -11.37
C GLU A 549 -1.36 13.35 -11.80
N ASN A 550 -0.37 13.81 -12.56
CA ASN A 550 -0.28 15.17 -13.08
C ASN A 550 -0.86 15.30 -14.50
N LEU A 551 -1.09 14.18 -15.18
CA LEU A 551 -1.97 14.10 -16.35
C LEU A 551 -3.37 13.89 -15.81
N GLY A 552 -4.09 15.00 -15.54
CA GLY A 552 -5.46 14.97 -15.03
C GLY A 552 -6.33 13.99 -15.80
N LEU A 553 -6.45 12.76 -15.29
CA LEU A 553 -7.51 11.85 -15.66
C LEU A 553 -8.72 12.31 -14.90
N ASP A 554 -9.39 13.32 -15.47
CA ASP A 554 -10.79 13.52 -15.22
C ASP A 554 -11.47 12.17 -15.47
N GLN A 555 -12.03 11.61 -14.40
CA GLN A 555 -12.97 10.51 -14.51
C GLN A 555 -14.23 11.08 -15.16
N ASP A 556 -14.22 11.21 -16.48
CA ASP A 556 -15.39 11.22 -17.34
C ASP A 556 -14.89 11.16 -18.79
N GLY A 557 -15.14 10.03 -19.45
CA GLY A 557 -14.80 9.86 -20.85
C GLY A 557 -15.71 10.72 -21.72
N ASP A 558 -15.16 11.79 -22.30
CA ASP A 558 -15.69 12.39 -23.52
C ASP A 558 -14.54 12.93 -24.38
N ALA A 559 -14.38 12.35 -25.56
CA ALA A 559 -13.43 12.78 -26.56
C ALA A 559 -13.96 14.04 -27.26
N VAL A 560 -13.37 15.20 -26.97
CA VAL A 560 -13.58 16.41 -27.77
C VAL A 560 -12.64 16.35 -28.97
N ILE A 561 -13.23 16.08 -30.14
CA ILE A 561 -12.58 16.22 -31.45
C ILE A 561 -12.60 17.71 -31.80
N GLU A 562 -11.47 18.40 -31.67
CA GLU A 562 -11.33 19.75 -32.22
C GLU A 562 -11.15 19.67 -33.74
N GLY A 563 -12.24 19.94 -34.46
CA GLY A 563 -12.22 20.22 -35.89
C GLY A 563 -11.64 21.60 -36.16
N GLY A 564 -10.61 21.65 -37.01
CA GLY A 564 -10.03 22.90 -37.49
C GLY A 564 -10.97 23.62 -38.46
N GLU A 565 -11.26 24.88 -38.17
CA GLU A 565 -11.75 25.84 -39.15
C GLU A 565 -10.61 26.81 -39.47
N GLY A 566 -10.12 26.72 -40.70
CA GLY A 566 -9.39 27.79 -41.36
C GLY A 566 -10.27 28.34 -42.48
N GLU A 567 -10.55 29.64 -42.46
CA GLU A 567 -10.87 30.37 -43.69
C GLU A 567 -10.61 31.87 -43.51
N GLN A 568 -9.54 32.33 -44.18
CA GLN A 568 -9.41 33.70 -44.67
C GLN A 568 -9.60 33.64 -46.18
N ALA A 569 -10.76 34.10 -46.67
CA ALA A 569 -10.96 34.83 -47.92
C ALA A 569 -12.42 35.32 -47.98
#